data_AF-A0A341BCU3-F1
#
_entry.id   AF-A0A341BCU3-F1
#
_cell.length_a   1.000
_cell.length_b   1.000
_cell.length_c   1.000
_cell.angle_alpha   90.00
_cell.angle_beta   90.00
_cell.angle_gamma   90.00
#
_symmetry.space_group_name_H-M   'P 1'
#
loop_
_entity.id
_entity.type
_entity.pdbx_description
1 polymer ?
#
loop_
_entity_poly.entity_id
_entity_poly.type
_entity_poly.pdbx_seq_one_letter_code
_entity_poly.pdbx_strand_id
1 'polypeptide(L)'
;MAYVARSEALLCSEQFGSGTARGCRAAADGSLQWEPWGRRWWGFSGAFTTKPGGRDGGERVAPGTAVPPLSRLLAVFLPQGFPDSVSPDYLPYQLWDSVQAFASSLSGSLATHAVLLGIGVGNAKASVSAATATWLVKDSTGMLGRIIFAWWMGSKMDCNAKQWRLFADILNDVAMFLEIMAPIFPICFTMTICISNLAKCIVGVAGGATRAALTMHQARRNNMADVSAKDGSQETLVSLAGLLVSLLMLPLVSDCPSLSLGCFFLLTALHIYANYRAVRALVIETLNEGRLWLVLKHFLQRGEVLGPASANQMEPLWTGFWPSLSLSLGVPLHRVTSSVFELQKLVEGHQEPYLLRWDRSQTIKDVQNKPTSGSCSEVVSWKLLGRSTGEQHEMKLERKG
;
A
#
# COMPACT_ATOMS: atom_id res chain seq x y z
N MET A 1 -37.45 38.76 -30.95
CA MET A 1 -37.60 37.37 -30.47
C MET A 1 -36.25 36.91 -29.94
N ALA A 2 -36.09 36.88 -28.61
CA ALA A 2 -34.88 36.38 -27.97
C ALA A 2 -34.90 34.84 -28.02
N TYR A 3 -33.90 34.26 -28.67
CA TYR A 3 -33.68 32.81 -28.71
C TYR A 3 -33.11 32.40 -27.35
N VAL A 4 -33.97 32.00 -26.42
CA VAL A 4 -33.53 31.40 -25.16
C VAL A 4 -32.96 30.02 -25.50
N ALA A 5 -31.63 29.91 -25.51
CA ALA A 5 -30.96 28.63 -25.49
C ALA A 5 -31.41 27.89 -24.22
N ARG A 6 -32.22 26.84 -24.37
CA ARG A 6 -32.45 25.86 -23.29
C ARG A 6 -31.10 25.24 -22.98
N SER A 7 -30.47 25.68 -21.91
CA SER A 7 -29.38 24.95 -21.27
C SER A 7 -29.98 23.60 -20.86
N GLU A 8 -29.57 22.51 -21.53
CA GLU A 8 -29.92 21.16 -21.13
C GLU A 8 -29.38 20.93 -19.72
N ALA A 9 -30.26 20.99 -18.73
CA ALA A 9 -29.87 20.89 -17.32
C ALA A 9 -29.27 19.51 -17.03
N LEU A 10 -28.09 19.49 -16.41
CA LEU A 10 -27.49 18.30 -15.82
C LEU A 10 -28.48 17.73 -14.79
N LEU A 11 -28.98 16.52 -14.98
CA LEU A 11 -30.03 15.95 -14.13
C LEU A 11 -29.47 15.34 -12.85
N CYS A 12 -28.29 14.75 -12.97
CA CYS A 12 -27.59 14.14 -11.87
C CYS A 12 -26.09 14.18 -12.14
N SER A 13 -25.30 14.16 -11.09
CA SER A 13 -23.85 14.01 -11.16
C SER A 13 -23.45 12.85 -10.28
N GLU A 14 -22.58 11.98 -10.78
CA GLU A 14 -21.96 10.96 -9.95
C GLU A 14 -20.45 11.08 -10.01
N GLN A 15 -19.80 10.91 -8.86
CA GLN A 15 -18.36 10.96 -8.72
C GLN A 15 -17.90 9.64 -8.09
N PHE A 16 -16.97 8.96 -8.76
CA PHE A 16 -16.39 7.73 -8.25
C PHE A 16 -14.90 7.93 -7.97
N GLY A 17 -14.46 7.54 -6.76
CA GLY A 17 -13.07 7.70 -6.34
C GLY A 17 -12.63 9.16 -6.33
N SER A 18 -11.40 9.43 -6.78
CA SER A 18 -10.82 10.78 -6.90
C SER A 18 -11.04 11.42 -8.28
N GLY A 19 -11.82 10.79 -9.16
CA GLY A 19 -12.10 11.29 -10.50
C GLY A 19 -13.03 12.51 -10.51
N THR A 20 -13.10 13.21 -11.64
CA THR A 20 -14.07 14.28 -11.89
C THR A 20 -15.49 13.72 -11.92
N ALA A 21 -16.44 14.41 -11.28
CA ALA A 21 -17.85 14.03 -11.36
C ALA A 21 -18.32 14.03 -12.82
N ARG A 22 -19.04 12.98 -13.23
CA ARG A 22 -19.68 12.90 -14.54
C ARG A 22 -21.15 13.27 -14.43
N GLY A 23 -21.64 14.06 -15.38
CA GLY A 23 -23.05 14.38 -15.47
C GLY A 23 -23.85 13.30 -16.18
N CYS A 24 -25.13 13.21 -15.84
CA CYS A 24 -26.14 12.50 -16.62
C CYS A 24 -27.15 13.49 -17.24
N ARG A 25 -27.64 13.15 -18.42
CA ARG A 25 -28.72 13.83 -19.14
C ARG A 25 -29.81 12.82 -19.48
N ALA A 26 -31.04 13.30 -19.66
CA ALA A 26 -32.14 12.46 -20.13
C ALA A 26 -32.08 12.39 -21.65
N ALA A 27 -32.05 11.18 -22.18
CA ALA A 27 -32.25 10.92 -23.59
C ALA A 27 -33.74 11.05 -23.95
N ALA A 28 -34.02 11.21 -25.24
CA ALA A 28 -35.39 11.40 -25.75
C ALA A 28 -36.32 10.19 -25.49
N ASP A 29 -35.76 9.02 -25.20
CA ASP A 29 -36.47 7.79 -24.85
C ASP A 29 -36.72 7.63 -23.33
N GLY A 30 -36.31 8.62 -22.52
CA GLY A 30 -36.42 8.59 -21.06
C GLY A 30 -35.27 7.87 -20.35
N SER A 31 -34.27 7.36 -21.08
CA SER A 31 -33.07 6.76 -20.47
C SER A 31 -32.06 7.82 -20.01
N LEU A 32 -31.18 7.48 -19.07
CA LEU A 32 -30.09 8.36 -18.64
C LEU A 32 -28.84 8.14 -19.52
N GLN A 33 -28.45 9.18 -20.25
CA GLN A 33 -27.17 9.24 -20.96
C GLN A 33 -26.11 9.91 -20.08
N TRP A 34 -25.03 9.18 -19.84
CA TRP A 34 -23.91 9.66 -19.05
C TRP A 34 -22.83 10.28 -19.93
N GLU A 35 -22.19 11.33 -19.43
CA GLU A 35 -20.99 11.84 -20.06
C GLU A 35 -19.92 10.75 -20.11
N PRO A 36 -19.24 10.57 -21.27
CA PRO A 36 -18.17 9.61 -21.38
C PRO A 36 -17.05 9.98 -20.42
N TRP A 37 -16.53 9.00 -19.69
CA TRP A 37 -15.30 9.21 -18.90
C TRP A 37 -14.23 9.77 -19.83
N GLY A 38 -13.62 10.89 -19.43
CA GLY A 38 -12.52 11.49 -20.17
C GLY A 38 -11.46 10.43 -20.42
N ARG A 39 -11.25 10.08 -21.70
CA ARG A 39 -10.25 9.09 -22.14
C ARG A 39 -8.86 9.56 -21.74
N ARG A 40 -8.47 9.22 -20.52
CA ARG A 40 -7.09 9.23 -20.06
C ARG A 40 -6.97 7.95 -19.25
N TRP A 41 -6.61 6.86 -19.93
CA TRP A 41 -5.50 5.96 -19.59
C TRP A 41 -5.53 4.69 -20.46
N TRP A 42 -4.33 4.26 -20.86
CA TRP A 42 -3.90 3.06 -21.60
C TRP A 42 -4.99 2.14 -22.22
N GLY A 43 -5.20 2.28 -23.54
CA GLY A 43 -5.43 1.18 -24.51
C GLY A 43 -6.62 0.23 -24.38
N PHE A 44 -7.30 0.13 -23.23
CA PHE A 44 -8.38 -0.82 -23.01
C PHE A 44 -9.73 -0.15 -23.25
N SER A 45 -10.14 -0.12 -24.51
CA SER A 45 -11.50 0.25 -24.90
C SER A 45 -12.45 -0.92 -24.62
N GLY A 46 -12.92 -1.04 -23.38
CA GLY A 46 -13.92 -2.03 -23.00
C GLY A 46 -14.90 -1.42 -22.00
N ALA A 47 -16.09 -1.04 -22.46
CA ALA A 47 -17.16 -0.57 -21.61
C ALA A 47 -17.61 -1.70 -20.67
N PHE A 48 -17.22 -1.65 -19.40
CA PHE A 48 -17.82 -2.49 -18.37
C PHE A 48 -19.20 -1.93 -18.05
N THR A 49 -20.23 -2.44 -18.72
CA THR A 49 -21.62 -2.14 -18.38
C THR A 49 -21.98 -2.87 -17.09
N THR A 50 -22.03 -2.14 -15.97
CA THR A 50 -22.63 -2.62 -14.73
C THR A 50 -24.14 -2.67 -14.88
N LYS A 51 -24.74 -3.86 -14.74
CA LYS A 51 -26.20 -4.01 -14.64
C LYS A 51 -26.66 -3.39 -13.31
N PRO A 52 -27.66 -2.48 -13.29
CA PRO A 52 -28.28 -2.09 -12.04
C PRO A 52 -29.17 -3.24 -11.54
N GLY A 53 -29.06 -3.59 -10.27
CA GLY A 53 -30.02 -4.48 -9.61
C GLY A 53 -31.34 -3.74 -9.43
N GLY A 54 -32.37 -4.18 -10.15
CA GLY A 54 -33.74 -3.66 -10.07
C GLY A 54 -34.74 -4.81 -10.06
N ARG A 55 -35.69 -4.71 -9.11
CA ARG A 55 -36.77 -5.65 -8.77
C ARG A 55 -37.58 -6.16 -9.96
N ASP A 56 -38.06 -7.39 -9.81
CA ASP A 56 -38.97 -8.12 -10.69
C ASP A 56 -40.11 -7.26 -11.26
N GLY A 57 -40.15 -7.18 -12.58
CA GLY A 57 -41.25 -6.72 -13.40
C GLY A 57 -41.03 -7.26 -14.81
N GLY A 58 -41.86 -8.22 -15.23
CA GLY A 58 -41.66 -8.99 -16.44
C GLY A 58 -41.76 -8.16 -17.71
N GLU A 59 -40.62 -7.94 -18.37
CA GLU A 59 -40.55 -7.53 -19.77
C GLU A 59 -39.40 -8.27 -20.47
N ARG A 60 -39.62 -8.66 -21.73
CA ARG A 60 -38.78 -9.57 -22.50
C ARG A 60 -37.34 -9.04 -22.61
N VAL A 61 -36.42 -9.76 -21.97
CA VAL A 61 -34.98 -9.49 -22.04
C VAL A 61 -34.47 -9.82 -23.44
N ALA A 62 -34.02 -8.80 -24.18
CA ALA A 62 -33.21 -8.98 -25.39
C ALA A 62 -31.91 -9.74 -25.07
N PRO A 63 -31.38 -10.59 -25.98
CA PRO A 63 -30.20 -11.39 -25.71
C PRO A 63 -29.01 -10.48 -25.41
N GLY A 64 -28.50 -10.56 -24.17
CA GLY A 64 -27.39 -9.75 -23.70
C GLY A 64 -26.16 -9.93 -24.58
N THR A 65 -25.58 -8.82 -25.02
CA THR A 65 -24.29 -8.76 -25.70
C THR A 65 -23.25 -9.56 -24.92
N ALA A 66 -22.75 -10.64 -25.53
CA ALA A 66 -21.74 -11.49 -24.92
C ALA A 66 -20.47 -10.68 -24.68
N VAL A 67 -20.12 -10.49 -23.40
CA VAL A 67 -18.86 -9.84 -23.00
C VAL A 67 -17.69 -10.66 -23.57
N PRO A 68 -16.70 -10.03 -24.24
CA PRO A 68 -15.60 -10.73 -24.91
C PRO A 68 -14.79 -11.60 -23.93
N PRO A 69 -14.21 -12.74 -24.35
CA PRO A 69 -13.54 -13.69 -23.46
C PRO A 69 -12.38 -13.07 -22.66
N LEU A 70 -11.66 -12.12 -23.25
CA LEU A 70 -10.60 -11.35 -22.57
C LEU A 70 -11.14 -10.58 -21.35
N SER A 71 -12.33 -10.00 -21.46
CA SER A 71 -12.97 -9.25 -20.36
C SER A 71 -13.38 -10.17 -19.20
N ARG A 72 -13.74 -11.43 -19.49
CA ARG A 72 -14.03 -12.44 -18.46
C ARG A 72 -12.77 -12.91 -17.74
N LEU A 73 -11.66 -13.08 -18.47
CA LEU A 73 -10.37 -13.43 -17.87
C LEU A 73 -9.84 -12.30 -16.98
N LEU A 74 -9.93 -11.05 -17.45
CA LEU A 74 -9.56 -9.88 -16.66
C LEU A 74 -10.42 -9.73 -15.39
N ALA A 75 -11.71 -10.09 -15.45
CA ALA A 75 -12.60 -10.06 -14.30
C ALA A 75 -12.22 -11.06 -13.18
N VAL A 76 -11.38 -12.06 -13.47
CA VAL A 76 -10.84 -12.96 -12.44
C VAL A 76 -9.81 -12.23 -11.58
N PHE A 77 -8.97 -11.40 -12.20
CA PHE A 77 -7.81 -10.78 -11.56
C PHE A 77 -8.02 -9.32 -11.18
N LEU A 78 -8.94 -8.59 -11.82
CA LEU A 78 -9.18 -7.18 -11.54
C LEU A 78 -10.45 -6.98 -10.70
N PRO A 79 -10.49 -5.97 -9.82
CA PRO A 79 -11.68 -5.62 -9.04
C PRO A 79 -12.87 -5.23 -9.92
N GLN A 80 -14.08 -5.48 -9.41
CA GLN A 80 -15.31 -5.08 -10.06
C GLN A 80 -15.36 -3.56 -10.22
N GLY A 81 -15.70 -3.11 -11.43
CA GLY A 81 -15.71 -1.68 -11.77
C GLY A 81 -14.32 -1.08 -12.01
N PHE A 82 -13.28 -1.90 -12.21
CA PHE A 82 -11.98 -1.43 -12.69
C PHE A 82 -12.14 -0.67 -14.02
N PRO A 83 -11.40 0.44 -14.24
CA PRO A 83 -10.37 1.02 -13.36
C PRO A 83 -10.91 1.92 -12.24
N ASP A 84 -12.15 2.39 -12.34
CA ASP A 84 -12.71 3.43 -11.48
C ASP A 84 -13.02 2.98 -10.03
N SER A 85 -12.91 1.70 -9.74
CA SER A 85 -13.12 1.12 -8.41
C SER A 85 -11.86 1.07 -7.55
N VAL A 86 -10.70 1.35 -8.13
CA VAL A 86 -9.40 1.36 -7.44
C VAL A 86 -8.66 2.67 -7.59
N SER A 87 -7.61 2.86 -6.80
CA SER A 87 -6.69 4.00 -6.97
C SER A 87 -5.91 3.91 -8.29
N PRO A 88 -5.50 5.04 -8.89
CA PRO A 88 -4.75 5.04 -10.15
C PRO A 88 -3.38 4.32 -10.09
N ASP A 89 -2.82 4.18 -8.89
CA ASP A 89 -1.55 3.49 -8.64
C ASP A 89 -1.69 1.96 -8.52
N TYR A 90 -2.91 1.42 -8.51
CA TYR A 90 -3.17 -0.02 -8.33
C TYR A 90 -2.42 -0.89 -9.35
N LEU A 91 -2.66 -0.67 -10.64
CA LEU A 91 -2.10 -1.54 -11.68
C LEU A 91 -0.57 -1.40 -11.78
N PRO A 92 0.02 -0.18 -11.80
CA PRO A 92 1.47 -0.04 -11.75
C PRO A 92 2.11 -0.74 -10.54
N TYR A 93 1.49 -0.65 -9.36
CA TYR A 93 1.96 -1.35 -8.17
C TYR A 93 1.89 -2.87 -8.34
N GLN A 94 0.73 -3.41 -8.71
CA GLN A 94 0.47 -4.85 -8.84
C GLN A 94 1.40 -5.54 -9.84
N LEU A 95 1.77 -4.86 -10.93
CA LEU A 95 2.73 -5.38 -11.91
C LEU A 95 4.12 -5.56 -11.30
N TRP A 96 4.62 -4.56 -10.56
CA TRP A 96 5.93 -4.66 -9.90
C TRP A 96 5.91 -5.60 -8.71
N ASP A 97 4.82 -5.61 -7.94
CA ASP A 97 4.58 -6.55 -6.83
C ASP A 97 4.55 -8.00 -7.32
N SER A 98 3.96 -8.26 -8.50
CA SER A 98 3.98 -9.58 -9.14
C SER A 98 5.39 -10.03 -9.53
N VAL A 99 6.21 -9.12 -10.09
CA VAL A 99 7.63 -9.43 -10.41
C VAL A 99 8.42 -9.70 -9.13
N GLN A 100 8.18 -8.91 -8.09
CA GLN A 100 8.76 -9.11 -6.76
C GLN A 100 8.37 -10.50 -6.22
N ALA A 101 7.08 -10.81 -6.11
CA ALA A 101 6.59 -12.07 -5.57
C ALA A 101 7.11 -13.28 -6.35
N PHE A 102 7.21 -13.18 -7.68
CA PHE A 102 7.81 -14.22 -8.52
C PHE A 102 9.27 -14.48 -8.14
N ALA A 103 10.10 -13.43 -8.08
CA ALA A 103 11.51 -13.55 -7.71
C ALA A 103 11.68 -14.13 -6.30
N SER A 104 10.86 -13.66 -5.35
CA SER A 104 10.84 -14.16 -3.96
C SER A 104 10.48 -15.64 -3.88
N SER A 105 9.51 -16.10 -4.70
CA SER A 105 9.10 -17.51 -4.77
C SER A 105 10.23 -18.44 -5.24
N LEU A 106 10.98 -18.02 -6.26
CA LEU A 106 12.15 -18.76 -6.76
C LEU A 106 13.26 -18.83 -5.71
N SER A 107 13.61 -17.68 -5.11
CA SER A 107 14.58 -17.62 -4.01
C SER A 107 14.17 -18.46 -2.81
N GLY A 108 12.88 -18.45 -2.47
CA GLY A 108 12.31 -19.27 -1.39
C GLY A 108 12.40 -20.77 -1.69
N SER A 109 12.32 -21.16 -2.96
CA SER A 109 12.51 -22.56 -3.37
C SER A 109 13.96 -23.02 -3.22
N LEU A 110 14.94 -22.17 -3.57
CA LEU A 110 16.37 -22.42 -3.33
C LEU A 110 16.66 -22.57 -1.83
N ALA A 111 16.13 -21.65 -1.01
CA ALA A 111 16.29 -21.68 0.44
C ALA A 111 15.67 -22.93 1.05
N THR A 112 14.46 -23.30 0.62
CA THR A 112 13.79 -24.53 1.07
C THR A 112 14.61 -25.77 0.72
N HIS A 113 15.12 -25.87 -0.51
CA HIS A 113 15.98 -26.96 -0.93
C HIS A 113 17.24 -27.08 -0.05
N ALA A 114 17.91 -25.96 0.23
CA ALA A 114 19.07 -25.93 1.12
C ALA A 114 18.74 -26.39 2.54
N VAL A 115 17.61 -25.93 3.11
CA VAL A 115 17.15 -26.37 4.44
C VAL A 115 16.89 -27.87 4.48
N LEU A 116 16.26 -28.44 3.44
CA LEU A 116 16.01 -29.88 3.35
C LEU A 116 17.32 -30.68 3.31
N LEU A 117 18.31 -30.23 2.53
CA LEU A 117 19.65 -30.83 2.53
C LEU A 117 20.31 -30.73 3.90
N GLY A 118 20.24 -29.57 4.56
CA GLY A 118 20.85 -29.36 5.88
C GLY A 118 20.21 -30.19 7.00
N ILE A 119 18.91 -30.50 6.89
CA ILE A 119 18.21 -31.43 7.79
C ILE A 119 18.62 -32.89 7.55
N GLY A 120 19.24 -33.20 6.41
CA GLY A 120 19.72 -34.53 6.06
C GLY A 120 18.77 -35.32 5.17
N VAL A 121 17.85 -34.66 4.45
CA VAL A 121 17.07 -35.31 3.39
C VAL A 121 18.03 -35.92 2.37
N GLY A 122 17.88 -37.21 2.09
CA GLY A 122 18.79 -37.97 1.22
C GLY A 122 19.95 -38.67 1.95
N ASN A 123 20.12 -38.46 3.26
CA ASN A 123 21.13 -39.16 4.07
C ASN A 123 20.49 -40.30 4.88
N ALA A 124 20.88 -41.55 4.61
CA ALA A 124 20.36 -42.74 5.29
C ALA A 124 20.64 -42.77 6.81
N LYS A 125 21.61 -41.99 7.29
CA LYS A 125 21.94 -41.86 8.72
C LYS A 125 21.18 -40.71 9.41
N ALA A 126 20.43 -39.89 8.67
CA ALA A 126 19.69 -38.78 9.24
C ALA A 126 18.49 -39.30 10.06
N SER A 127 18.32 -38.73 11.25
CA SER A 127 17.21 -39.09 12.12
C SER A 127 15.97 -38.27 11.80
N VAL A 128 14.88 -38.94 11.46
CA VAL A 128 13.56 -38.32 11.26
C VAL A 128 13.08 -37.62 12.54
N SER A 129 13.40 -38.15 13.73
CA SER A 129 13.02 -37.51 15.00
C SER A 129 13.83 -36.23 15.25
N ALA A 130 15.12 -36.21 14.90
CA ALA A 130 15.94 -35.01 15.02
C ALA A 130 15.52 -33.92 14.02
N ALA A 131 15.18 -34.32 12.79
CA ALA A 131 14.60 -33.44 11.78
C ALA A 131 13.28 -32.81 12.28
N THR A 132 12.37 -33.64 12.80
CA THR A 132 11.09 -33.20 13.37
C THR A 132 11.30 -32.24 14.54
N ALA A 133 12.20 -32.55 15.47
CA ALA A 133 12.52 -31.67 16.59
C ALA A 133 13.06 -30.30 16.11
N THR A 134 13.92 -30.30 15.10
CA THR A 134 14.44 -29.08 14.48
C THR A 134 13.33 -28.21 13.88
N TRP A 135 12.37 -28.80 13.17
CA TRP A 135 11.19 -28.09 12.66
C TRP A 135 10.32 -27.50 13.78
N LEU A 136 10.02 -28.30 14.81
CA LEU A 136 9.21 -27.85 15.94
C LEU A 136 9.85 -26.66 16.68
N VAL A 137 11.16 -26.72 16.93
CA VAL A 137 11.89 -25.61 17.58
C VAL A 137 11.87 -24.37 16.68
N LYS A 138 12.19 -24.53 15.39
CA LYS A 138 12.16 -23.44 14.40
C LYS A 138 10.80 -22.73 14.36
N ASP A 139 9.72 -23.49 14.29
CA ASP A 139 8.36 -22.94 14.21
C ASP A 139 7.91 -22.32 15.52
N SER A 140 8.22 -22.94 16.66
CA SER A 140 7.92 -22.38 17.98
C SER A 140 8.58 -21.03 18.19
N THR A 141 9.87 -20.90 17.87
CA THR A 141 10.60 -19.62 17.96
C THR A 141 10.00 -18.55 17.05
N GLY A 142 9.66 -18.91 15.81
CA GLY A 142 9.03 -18.00 14.85
C GLY A 142 7.65 -17.51 15.30
N MET A 143 6.81 -18.43 15.80
CA MET A 143 5.46 -18.13 16.28
C MET A 143 5.46 -17.24 17.52
N LEU A 144 6.36 -17.48 18.48
CA LEU A 144 6.51 -16.60 19.64
C LEU A 144 7.00 -15.22 19.22
N GLY A 145 8.00 -15.17 18.34
CA GLY A 145 8.56 -13.93 17.85
C GLY A 145 7.57 -13.03 17.12
N ARG A 146 6.72 -13.60 16.24
CA ARG A 146 5.68 -12.81 15.56
C ARG A 146 4.63 -12.24 16.50
N ILE A 147 4.27 -12.95 17.58
CA ILE A 147 3.33 -12.44 18.58
C ILE A 147 3.93 -11.25 19.31
N ILE A 148 5.17 -11.39 19.78
CA ILE A 148 5.90 -10.32 20.49
C ILE A 148 6.08 -9.11 19.56
N PHE A 149 6.48 -9.34 18.31
CA PHE A 149 6.67 -8.27 17.34
C PHE A 149 5.36 -7.54 16.99
N ALA A 150 4.27 -8.27 16.79
CA ALA A 150 2.96 -7.68 16.53
C ALA A 150 2.49 -6.81 17.72
N TRP A 151 2.71 -7.27 18.95
CA TRP A 151 2.41 -6.48 20.15
C TRP A 151 3.27 -5.21 20.24
N TRP A 152 4.56 -5.32 19.93
CA TRP A 152 5.50 -4.20 20.08
C TRP A 152 5.36 -3.13 18.98
N MET A 153 5.13 -3.53 17.73
CA MET A 153 5.20 -2.64 16.57
C MET A 153 3.88 -2.47 15.80
N GLY A 154 2.79 -3.09 16.26
CA GLY A 154 1.47 -3.11 15.62
C GLY A 154 0.95 -1.76 15.13
N SER A 155 1.09 -0.71 15.95
CA SER A 155 0.49 0.61 15.72
C SER A 155 1.27 1.54 14.78
N LYS A 156 2.43 1.11 14.24
CA LYS A 156 3.31 1.97 13.43
C LYS A 156 3.49 1.50 11.99
N MET A 157 2.97 0.32 11.64
CA MET A 157 3.27 -0.32 10.35
C MET A 157 2.47 0.26 9.18
N ASP A 158 1.22 0.62 9.42
CA ASP A 158 0.31 1.22 8.42
C ASP A 158 0.71 2.65 8.05
N CYS A 159 1.12 3.48 9.01
CA CYS A 159 1.59 4.86 8.78
C CYS A 159 2.77 4.93 7.80
N ASN A 160 3.71 3.98 7.90
CA ASN A 160 4.95 3.95 7.11
C ASN A 160 4.99 2.76 6.14
N ALA A 161 3.85 2.42 5.53
CA ALA A 161 3.69 1.19 4.76
C ALA A 161 4.77 0.97 3.68
N LYS A 162 5.17 2.03 2.95
CA LYS A 162 6.23 1.93 1.92
C LYS A 162 7.58 1.52 2.50
N GLN A 163 7.96 2.10 3.64
CA GLN A 163 9.24 1.82 4.29
C GLN A 163 9.25 0.40 4.85
N TRP A 164 8.14 0.01 5.48
CA TRP A 164 7.98 -1.33 6.04
C TRP A 164 7.99 -2.42 4.97
N ARG A 165 7.44 -2.17 3.78
CA ARG A 165 7.58 -3.10 2.64
C ARG A 165 9.03 -3.30 2.22
N LEU A 166 9.79 -2.22 2.03
CA LEU A 166 11.21 -2.33 1.69
C LEU A 166 12.01 -3.07 2.76
N PHE A 167 11.79 -2.69 4.02
CA PHE A 167 12.47 -3.30 5.16
C PHE A 167 12.14 -4.80 5.27
N ALA A 168 10.86 -5.15 5.18
CA ALA A 168 10.40 -6.54 5.31
C ALA A 168 10.97 -7.41 4.19
N ASP A 169 10.99 -6.92 2.95
CA ASP A 169 11.52 -7.70 1.82
C ASP A 169 13.04 -7.88 1.90
N ILE A 170 13.79 -6.88 2.37
CA ILE A 170 15.24 -7.05 2.63
C ILE A 170 15.47 -8.04 3.78
N LEU A 171 14.68 -7.97 4.85
CA LEU A 171 14.77 -8.92 5.95
C LEU A 171 14.43 -10.34 5.48
N ASN A 172 13.49 -10.49 4.55
CA ASN A 172 13.16 -11.78 3.92
C ASN A 172 14.33 -12.33 3.11
N ASP A 173 15.00 -11.48 2.31
CA ASP A 173 16.17 -11.86 1.54
C ASP A 173 17.33 -12.29 2.45
N VAL A 174 17.56 -11.58 3.55
CA VAL A 174 18.55 -11.97 4.58
C VAL A 174 18.18 -13.33 5.19
N ALA A 175 16.91 -13.57 5.50
CA ALA A 175 16.45 -14.84 6.05
C ALA A 175 16.67 -16.00 5.05
N MET A 176 16.28 -15.82 3.79
CA MET A 176 16.52 -16.83 2.74
C MET A 176 18.02 -17.08 2.53
N PHE A 177 18.86 -16.05 2.59
CA PHE A 177 20.30 -16.20 2.52
C PHE A 177 20.85 -17.04 3.69
N LEU A 178 20.39 -16.78 4.93
CA LEU A 178 20.77 -17.58 6.09
C LEU A 178 20.40 -19.06 5.91
N GLU A 179 19.23 -19.34 5.34
CA GLU A 179 18.80 -20.71 5.02
C GLU A 179 19.66 -21.39 3.96
N ILE A 180 20.02 -20.67 2.89
CA ILE A 180 20.92 -21.18 1.85
C ILE A 180 22.30 -21.50 2.41
N MET A 181 22.80 -20.67 3.33
CA MET A 181 24.11 -20.85 3.96
C MET A 181 24.10 -21.84 5.13
N ALA A 182 22.95 -22.14 5.74
CA ALA A 182 22.85 -22.96 6.94
C ALA A 182 23.54 -24.35 6.80
N PRO A 183 23.42 -25.09 5.68
CA PRO A 183 24.07 -26.39 5.52
C PRO A 183 25.60 -26.36 5.63
N ILE A 184 26.24 -25.21 5.38
CA ILE A 184 27.69 -25.03 5.48
C ILE A 184 28.15 -25.02 6.95
N PHE A 185 27.24 -24.69 7.89
CA PHE A 185 27.54 -24.57 9.31
C PHE A 185 26.72 -25.57 10.15
N PRO A 186 27.00 -26.89 10.06
CA PRO A 186 26.16 -27.94 10.64
C PRO A 186 26.02 -27.82 12.17
N ILE A 187 27.05 -27.32 12.88
CA ILE A 187 27.03 -27.13 14.34
C ILE A 187 25.98 -26.08 14.75
N CYS A 188 25.80 -25.04 13.93
CA CYS A 188 24.88 -23.93 14.21
C CYS A 188 23.61 -24.01 13.35
N PHE A 189 23.36 -25.13 12.67
CA PHE A 189 22.29 -25.25 11.68
C PHE A 189 20.92 -24.90 12.26
N THR A 190 20.52 -25.56 13.35
CA THR A 190 19.23 -25.34 14.02
C THR A 190 19.08 -23.89 14.47
N MET A 191 20.12 -23.29 15.05
CA MET A 191 20.08 -21.88 15.48
C MET A 191 19.91 -20.94 14.28
N THR A 192 20.62 -21.20 13.19
CA THR A 192 20.58 -20.37 11.97
C THR A 192 19.19 -20.39 11.34
N ILE A 193 18.59 -21.57 11.18
CA ILE A 193 17.23 -21.65 10.61
C ILE A 193 16.16 -21.11 11.57
N CYS A 194 16.36 -21.17 12.89
CA CYS A 194 15.46 -20.53 13.86
C CYS A 194 15.49 -19.00 13.71
N ILE A 195 16.68 -18.41 13.56
CA ILE A 195 16.84 -16.96 13.33
C ILE A 195 16.23 -16.56 11.98
N SER A 196 16.46 -17.34 10.92
CA SER A 196 15.80 -17.13 9.63
C SER A 196 14.28 -17.17 9.76
N ASN A 197 13.72 -18.20 10.38
CA ASN A 197 12.29 -18.37 10.49
C ASN A 197 11.63 -17.29 11.35
N LEU A 198 12.32 -16.84 12.41
CA LEU A 198 11.94 -15.68 13.19
C LEU A 198 11.86 -14.42 12.30
N ALA A 199 12.90 -14.16 11.50
CA ALA A 199 12.91 -13.05 10.56
C ALA A 199 11.74 -13.14 9.56
N LYS A 200 11.51 -14.31 8.92
CA LYS A 200 10.35 -14.53 8.03
C LYS A 200 9.00 -14.34 8.72
N CYS A 201 8.89 -14.74 9.98
CA CYS A 201 7.69 -14.52 10.79
C CYS A 201 7.43 -13.03 11.04
N ILE A 202 8.47 -12.25 11.33
CA ILE A 202 8.40 -10.77 11.43
C ILE A 202 7.98 -10.16 10.09
N VAL A 203 8.59 -10.59 9.00
CA VAL A 203 8.23 -10.19 7.63
C VAL A 203 6.76 -10.46 7.36
N GLY A 204 6.24 -11.64 7.74
CA GLY A 204 4.84 -11.99 7.55
C GLY A 204 3.87 -11.05 8.29
N VAL A 205 4.24 -10.56 9.48
CA VAL A 205 3.44 -9.57 10.21
C VAL A 205 3.48 -8.20 9.52
N ALA A 206 4.68 -7.73 9.17
CA ALA A 206 4.84 -6.44 8.49
C ALA A 206 4.19 -6.42 7.10
N GLY A 207 4.36 -7.49 6.32
CA GLY A 207 3.72 -7.70 5.03
C GLY A 207 2.20 -7.72 5.13
N GLY A 208 1.64 -8.44 6.11
CA GLY A 208 0.19 -8.47 6.34
C GLY A 208 -0.38 -7.10 6.71
N ALA A 209 0.27 -6.37 7.63
CA ALA A 209 -0.17 -5.04 8.06
C ALA A 209 -0.10 -4.01 6.92
N THR A 210 1.02 -3.98 6.19
CA THR A 210 1.20 -3.04 5.06
C THR A 210 0.31 -3.37 3.88
N ARG A 211 0.05 -4.66 3.60
CA ARG A 211 -0.92 -5.09 2.59
C ARG A 211 -2.32 -4.62 2.96
N ALA A 212 -2.76 -4.77 4.21
CA ALA A 212 -4.06 -4.27 4.65
C ALA A 212 -4.20 -2.75 4.47
N ALA A 213 -3.17 -1.98 4.87
CA ALA A 213 -3.13 -0.54 4.67
C ALA A 213 -3.19 -0.16 3.18
N LEU A 214 -2.52 -0.93 2.32
CA LEU A 214 -2.53 -0.69 0.89
C LEU A 214 -3.88 -1.04 0.25
N THR A 215 -4.49 -2.16 0.62
CA THR A 215 -5.84 -2.53 0.17
C THR A 215 -6.85 -1.46 0.56
N MET A 216 -6.72 -0.87 1.75
CA MET A 216 -7.54 0.26 2.18
C MET A 216 -7.33 1.49 1.30
N HIS A 217 -6.08 1.85 0.99
CA HIS A 217 -5.75 2.95 0.07
C HIS A 217 -6.27 2.71 -1.36
N GLN A 218 -6.18 1.46 -1.82
CA GLN A 218 -6.55 1.08 -3.17
C GLN A 218 -8.07 0.96 -3.36
N ALA A 219 -8.84 0.64 -2.32
CA ALA A 219 -10.28 0.52 -2.42
C ALA A 219 -10.99 1.89 -2.52
N ARG A 220 -11.57 2.21 -3.69
CA ARG A 220 -12.23 3.52 -3.91
C ARG A 220 -13.75 3.47 -3.88
N ARG A 221 -14.37 2.27 -3.85
CA ARG A 221 -15.83 2.07 -3.84
C ARG A 221 -16.33 1.20 -2.69
N ASN A 222 -15.72 1.33 -1.50
CA ASN A 222 -16.03 0.48 -0.34
C ASN A 222 -15.90 -1.02 -0.69
N ASN A 223 -14.95 -1.30 -1.58
CA ASN A 223 -14.72 -2.60 -2.22
C ASN A 223 -13.45 -3.27 -1.69
N MET A 224 -13.08 -3.00 -0.42
CA MET A 224 -11.84 -3.51 0.18
C MET A 224 -11.75 -5.04 0.11
N ALA A 225 -12.85 -5.75 0.35
CA ALA A 225 -12.90 -7.20 0.26
C ALA A 225 -12.64 -7.71 -1.17
N ASP A 226 -13.19 -7.04 -2.17
CA ASP A 226 -12.96 -7.39 -3.59
C ASP A 226 -11.51 -7.11 -3.98
N VAL A 227 -10.98 -5.93 -3.66
CA VAL A 227 -9.55 -5.61 -3.89
C VAL A 227 -8.64 -6.64 -3.25
N SER A 228 -8.89 -7.02 -1.98
CA SER A 228 -8.14 -8.05 -1.27
C SER A 228 -8.24 -9.43 -1.93
N ALA A 229 -9.43 -9.85 -2.35
CA ALA A 229 -9.62 -11.13 -3.01
C ALA A 229 -8.91 -11.20 -4.38
N LYS A 230 -8.88 -10.09 -5.10
CA LYS A 230 -8.21 -9.96 -6.40
C LYS A 230 -6.70 -9.92 -6.26
N ASP A 231 -6.18 -9.18 -5.29
CA ASP A 231 -4.77 -9.21 -4.89
C ASP A 231 -4.33 -10.64 -4.54
N GLY A 232 -5.08 -11.34 -3.68
CA GLY A 232 -4.80 -12.74 -3.34
C GLY A 232 -4.84 -13.70 -4.55
N SER A 233 -5.72 -13.45 -5.52
CA SER A 233 -5.77 -14.25 -6.76
C SER A 233 -4.55 -14.00 -7.65
N GLN A 234 -4.07 -12.76 -7.72
CA GLN A 234 -2.85 -12.40 -8.45
C GLN A 234 -1.61 -13.03 -7.79
N GLU A 235 -1.48 -12.92 -6.48
CA GLU A 235 -0.40 -13.55 -5.70
C GLU A 235 -0.38 -15.07 -5.87
N THR A 236 -1.57 -15.71 -5.87
CA THR A 236 -1.70 -17.16 -6.10
C THR A 236 -1.22 -17.56 -7.50
N LEU A 237 -1.61 -16.81 -8.54
CA LEU A 237 -1.17 -17.08 -9.91
C LEU A 237 0.35 -16.96 -10.03
N VAL A 238 0.92 -15.90 -9.47
CA VAL A 238 2.37 -15.67 -9.46
C VAL A 238 3.09 -16.79 -8.71
N SER A 239 2.56 -17.22 -7.57
CA SER A 239 3.11 -18.33 -6.78
C SER A 239 3.08 -19.64 -7.57
N LEU A 240 1.98 -19.92 -8.29
CA LEU A 240 1.88 -21.10 -9.16
C LEU A 240 2.94 -21.06 -10.27
N ALA A 241 3.13 -19.91 -10.93
CA ALA A 241 4.17 -19.74 -11.94
C ALA A 241 5.57 -19.92 -11.33
N GLY A 242 5.82 -19.37 -10.15
CA GLY A 242 7.06 -19.55 -9.39
C GLY A 242 7.34 -21.02 -9.11
N LEU A 243 6.34 -21.78 -8.61
CA LEU A 243 6.48 -23.21 -8.36
C LEU A 243 6.84 -24.01 -9.63
N LEU A 244 6.17 -23.73 -10.75
CA LEU A 244 6.44 -24.41 -12.03
C LEU A 244 7.87 -24.14 -12.52
N VAL A 245 8.32 -22.89 -12.42
CA VAL A 245 9.70 -22.52 -12.81
C VAL A 245 10.71 -23.12 -11.84
N SER A 246 10.45 -23.10 -10.53
CA SER A 246 11.29 -23.75 -9.53
C SER A 246 11.46 -25.25 -9.77
N LEU A 247 10.41 -25.95 -10.19
CA LEU A 247 10.46 -27.39 -10.50
C LEU A 247 11.45 -27.69 -11.63
N LEU A 248 11.56 -26.80 -12.62
CA LEU A 248 12.51 -26.91 -13.73
C LEU A 248 13.90 -26.41 -13.34
N MET A 249 13.98 -25.35 -12.54
CA MET A 249 15.21 -24.69 -12.13
C MET A 249 16.01 -25.53 -11.14
N LEU A 250 15.37 -26.09 -10.11
CA LEU A 250 16.05 -26.76 -9.00
C LEU A 250 16.99 -27.89 -9.48
N PRO A 251 16.57 -28.86 -10.30
CA PRO A 251 17.46 -29.92 -10.78
C PRO A 251 18.71 -29.42 -11.52
N LEU A 252 18.65 -28.23 -12.13
CA LEU A 252 19.77 -27.63 -12.87
C LEU A 252 20.79 -26.95 -11.96
N VAL A 253 20.37 -26.52 -10.76
CA VAL A 253 21.20 -25.74 -9.83
C VAL A 253 21.56 -26.48 -8.55
N SER A 254 20.83 -27.56 -8.21
CA SER A 254 20.97 -28.30 -6.94
C SER A 254 22.37 -28.88 -6.73
N ASP A 255 23.05 -29.34 -7.78
CA ASP A 255 24.38 -29.95 -7.68
C ASP A 255 25.53 -28.93 -7.73
N CYS A 256 25.21 -27.65 -7.97
CA CYS A 256 26.18 -26.57 -8.17
C CYS A 256 25.93 -25.43 -7.17
N PRO A 257 26.51 -25.47 -5.95
CA PRO A 257 26.27 -24.44 -4.92
C PRO A 257 26.58 -23.01 -5.37
N SER A 258 27.64 -22.83 -6.19
CA SER A 258 28.00 -21.52 -6.75
C SER A 258 26.95 -21.00 -7.73
N LEU A 259 26.36 -21.87 -8.55
CA LEU A 259 25.28 -21.52 -9.48
C LEU A 259 24.00 -21.20 -8.71
N SER A 260 23.64 -22.01 -7.71
CA SER A 260 22.50 -21.75 -6.82
C SER A 260 22.64 -20.39 -6.13
N LEU A 261 23.83 -20.07 -5.61
CA LEU A 261 24.10 -18.80 -4.95
C LEU A 261 24.09 -17.62 -5.94
N GLY A 262 24.64 -17.80 -7.14
CA GLY A 262 24.56 -16.82 -8.23
C GLY A 262 23.12 -16.53 -8.65
N CYS A 263 22.31 -17.57 -8.83
CA CYS A 263 20.87 -17.46 -9.09
C CYS A 263 20.16 -16.70 -7.97
N PHE A 264 20.43 -17.05 -6.71
CA PHE A 264 19.85 -16.35 -5.56
C PHE A 264 20.18 -14.85 -5.57
N PHE A 265 21.45 -14.46 -5.76
CA PHE A 265 21.81 -13.04 -5.80
C PHE A 265 21.17 -12.27 -6.96
N LEU A 266 21.05 -12.89 -8.14
CA LEU A 266 20.34 -12.30 -9.28
C LEU A 266 18.85 -12.10 -8.98
N LEU A 267 18.22 -13.10 -8.38
CA LEU A 267 16.82 -13.04 -7.98
C LEU A 267 16.59 -12.01 -6.86
N THR A 268 17.49 -11.92 -5.88
CA THR A 268 17.45 -10.89 -4.83
C THR A 268 17.61 -9.49 -5.40
N ALA A 269 18.51 -9.27 -6.36
CA ALA A 269 18.65 -7.98 -7.03
C ALA A 269 17.35 -7.59 -7.77
N LEU A 270 16.74 -8.55 -8.49
CA LEU A 270 15.44 -8.36 -9.14
C LEU A 270 14.33 -8.08 -8.13
N HIS A 271 14.28 -8.84 -7.02
CA HIS A 271 13.31 -8.71 -5.95
C HIS A 271 13.32 -7.31 -5.33
N ILE A 272 14.49 -6.84 -4.90
CA ILE A 272 14.66 -5.51 -4.30
C ILE A 272 14.36 -4.40 -5.32
N TYR A 273 14.81 -4.54 -6.56
CA TYR A 273 14.51 -3.58 -7.62
C TYR A 273 13.00 -3.50 -7.88
N ALA A 274 12.33 -4.64 -8.01
CA ALA A 274 10.89 -4.71 -8.24
C ALA A 274 10.11 -4.09 -7.07
N ASN A 275 10.48 -4.41 -5.83
CA ASN A 275 9.86 -3.79 -4.65
C ASN A 275 10.06 -2.27 -4.62
N TYR A 276 11.27 -1.78 -4.90
CA TYR A 276 11.54 -0.35 -5.03
C TYR A 276 10.61 0.30 -6.07
N ARG A 277 10.46 -0.31 -7.24
CA ARG A 277 9.56 0.18 -8.28
C ARG A 277 8.09 0.13 -7.85
N ALA A 278 7.66 -0.91 -7.14
CA ALA A 278 6.32 -1.05 -6.61
C ALA A 278 6.00 0.08 -5.62
N VAL A 279 6.82 0.28 -4.58
CA VAL A 279 6.56 1.33 -3.58
C VAL A 279 6.66 2.74 -4.14
N ARG A 280 7.45 2.96 -5.21
CA ARG A 280 7.55 4.25 -5.91
C ARG A 280 6.35 4.52 -6.80
N ALA A 281 5.64 3.47 -7.25
CA ALA A 281 4.41 3.62 -8.00
C ALA A 281 3.24 4.09 -7.09
N LEU A 282 3.29 3.76 -5.80
CA LEU A 282 2.27 4.15 -4.83
C LEU A 282 2.23 5.65 -4.57
N VAL A 283 1.03 6.22 -4.62
CA VAL A 283 0.73 7.61 -4.29
C VAL A 283 -0.26 7.61 -3.12
N ILE A 284 0.26 7.41 -1.91
CA ILE A 284 -0.55 7.37 -0.69
C ILE A 284 -1.02 8.78 -0.36
N GLU A 285 -2.33 8.95 -0.18
CA GLU A 285 -2.97 10.26 0.07
C GLU A 285 -2.99 10.66 1.56
N THR A 286 -2.67 9.73 2.46
CA THR A 286 -2.55 10.01 3.89
C THR A 286 -1.19 10.60 4.25
N LEU A 287 -1.12 11.42 5.29
CA LEU A 287 0.13 11.98 5.77
C LEU A 287 0.75 11.06 6.81
N ASN A 288 2.03 10.73 6.62
CA ASN A 288 2.90 10.21 7.67
C ASN A 288 3.88 11.32 8.11
N GLU A 289 4.74 11.04 9.09
CA GLU A 289 5.69 12.03 9.62
C GLU A 289 6.59 12.62 8.51
N GLY A 290 7.08 11.78 7.60
CA GLY A 290 7.96 12.20 6.51
C GLY A 290 7.25 13.06 5.45
N ARG A 291 6.06 12.64 5.00
CA ARG A 291 5.24 13.40 4.03
C ARG A 291 4.76 14.71 4.65
N LEU A 292 4.36 14.70 5.92
CA LEU A 292 3.97 15.93 6.64
C LEU A 292 5.14 16.92 6.71
N TRP A 293 6.34 16.44 7.05
CA TRP A 293 7.52 17.29 7.06
C TRP A 293 7.80 17.92 5.69
N LEU A 294 7.75 17.13 4.62
CA LEU A 294 7.96 17.65 3.26
C LEU A 294 6.93 18.72 2.87
N VAL A 295 5.65 18.48 3.17
CA VAL A 295 4.56 19.43 2.89
C VAL A 295 4.78 20.72 3.68
N LEU A 296 5.06 20.64 4.98
CA LEU A 296 5.24 21.83 5.83
C LEU A 296 6.49 22.62 5.47
N LYS A 297 7.62 21.93 5.20
CA LYS A 297 8.84 22.58 4.71
C LYS A 297 8.59 23.34 3.41
N HIS A 298 7.89 22.71 2.46
CA HIS A 298 7.58 23.33 1.17
C HIS A 298 6.67 24.55 1.33
N PHE A 299 5.61 24.41 2.12
CA PHE A 299 4.66 25.49 2.41
C PHE A 299 5.33 26.69 3.07
N LEU A 300 6.18 26.47 4.08
CA LEU A 300 6.89 27.55 4.76
C LEU A 300 7.94 28.24 3.87
N GLN A 301 8.50 27.54 2.89
CA GLN A 301 9.51 28.09 1.98
C GLN A 301 8.91 28.79 0.76
N ARG A 302 7.76 28.34 0.27
CA ARG A 302 7.18 28.78 -1.02
C ARG A 302 5.76 29.33 -0.93
N GLY A 303 5.06 29.16 0.19
CA GLY A 303 3.65 29.51 0.35
C GLY A 303 2.67 28.56 -0.38
N GLU A 304 3.17 27.47 -0.96
CA GLU A 304 2.39 26.51 -1.75
C GLU A 304 2.27 25.16 -1.04
N VAL A 305 1.12 24.51 -1.15
CA VAL A 305 0.91 23.16 -0.58
C VAL A 305 1.42 22.11 -1.57
N LEU A 306 2.35 21.27 -1.12
CA LEU A 306 2.91 20.21 -1.96
C LEU A 306 1.85 19.12 -2.23
N GLY A 307 1.57 18.86 -3.51
CA GLY A 307 0.59 17.83 -3.90
C GLY A 307 1.04 16.40 -3.55
N PRO A 308 0.10 15.44 -3.37
CA PRO A 308 0.41 14.07 -2.96
C PRO A 308 1.41 13.36 -3.86
N ALA A 309 1.31 13.49 -5.18
CA ALA A 309 2.23 12.84 -6.13
C ALA A 309 3.69 13.34 -5.93
N SER A 310 3.88 14.65 -5.82
CA SER A 310 5.19 15.27 -5.58
C SER A 310 5.75 14.88 -4.20
N ALA A 311 4.90 14.90 -3.16
CA ALA A 311 5.29 14.48 -1.82
C ALA A 311 5.71 13.01 -1.77
N ASN A 312 4.98 12.11 -2.44
CA ASN A 312 5.30 10.68 -2.52
C ASN A 312 6.60 10.41 -3.30
N GLN A 313 6.94 11.22 -4.31
CA GLN A 313 8.21 11.12 -5.02
C GLN A 313 9.41 11.58 -4.19
N MET A 314 9.21 12.57 -3.32
CA MET A 314 10.23 13.08 -2.40
C MET A 314 10.30 12.29 -1.09
N GLU A 315 9.28 11.47 -0.79
CA GLU A 315 9.19 10.69 0.43
C GLU A 315 10.40 9.75 0.57
N PRO A 316 11.08 9.77 1.73
CA PRO A 316 12.15 8.83 2.00
C PRO A 316 11.61 7.43 2.24
N LEU A 317 12.21 6.45 1.57
CA LEU A 317 11.78 5.04 1.64
C LEU A 317 12.51 4.20 2.69
N TRP A 318 13.55 4.75 3.34
CA TRP A 318 14.35 4.00 4.32
C TRP A 318 14.06 4.43 5.76
N THR A 319 14.01 3.45 6.66
CA THR A 319 13.87 3.65 8.10
C THR A 319 15.21 4.09 8.70
N GLY A 320 15.55 5.37 8.62
CA GLY A 320 16.75 5.91 9.29
C GLY A 320 17.20 7.30 8.84
N PHE A 321 17.79 8.06 9.76
CA PHE A 321 18.44 9.38 9.62
C PHE A 321 17.59 10.54 9.07
N TRP A 322 16.27 10.49 9.20
CA TRP A 322 15.45 11.67 8.92
C TRP A 322 15.19 12.42 10.21
N PRO A 323 15.25 13.78 10.19
CA PRO A 323 14.77 14.57 11.32
C PRO A 323 13.34 14.13 11.60
N SER A 324 13.11 13.51 12.76
CA SER A 324 11.74 13.24 13.20
C SER A 324 11.12 14.59 13.49
N LEU A 325 10.07 14.89 12.76
CA LEU A 325 9.26 16.05 13.04
C LEU A 325 8.49 15.72 14.31
N SER A 326 9.01 16.13 15.47
CA SER A 326 8.18 16.11 16.67
C SER A 326 7.06 17.10 16.43
N LEU A 327 5.84 16.60 16.23
CA LEU A 327 4.61 17.36 16.12
C LEU A 327 3.91 17.21 17.47
N SER A 328 3.93 18.26 18.28
CA SER A 328 3.28 18.22 19.60
C SER A 328 1.88 18.79 19.55
N LEU A 329 0.87 17.92 19.43
CA LEU A 329 -0.53 18.32 19.60
C LEU A 329 -0.80 18.63 21.09
N GLY A 330 -1.62 19.63 21.36
CA GLY A 330 -2.17 19.92 22.69
C GLY A 330 -1.27 20.75 23.59
N VAL A 331 -0.27 21.42 23.01
CA VAL A 331 0.73 22.12 23.83
C VAL A 331 0.12 23.30 24.60
N PRO A 332 0.50 23.48 25.88
CA PRO A 332 0.08 24.65 26.64
C PRO A 332 0.48 25.95 25.94
N LEU A 333 -0.41 26.95 25.94
CA LEU A 333 -0.20 28.24 25.27
C LEU A 333 1.12 28.93 25.65
N HIS A 334 1.59 28.77 26.89
CA HIS A 334 2.87 29.33 27.35
C HIS A 334 4.11 28.73 26.65
N ARG A 335 3.99 27.55 26.02
CA ARG A 335 5.04 26.98 25.16
C ARG A 335 4.98 27.54 23.73
N VAL A 336 3.87 28.16 23.34
CA VAL A 336 3.65 28.77 22.02
C VAL A 336 4.04 30.25 22.03
N THR A 337 3.76 30.97 23.12
CA THR A 337 4.08 32.41 23.23
C THR A 337 4.67 32.74 24.59
N SER A 338 5.69 33.58 24.63
CA SER A 338 6.36 34.02 25.86
C SER A 338 5.87 35.38 26.36
N SER A 339 5.18 36.16 25.52
CA SER A 339 4.70 37.50 25.87
C SER A 339 3.29 37.77 25.34
N VAL A 340 2.57 38.66 26.03
CA VAL A 340 1.24 39.14 25.62
C VAL A 340 1.30 39.83 24.26
N PHE A 341 2.40 40.54 23.97
CA PHE A 341 2.63 41.21 22.69
C PHE A 341 2.77 40.21 21.52
N GLU A 342 3.52 39.11 21.70
CA GLU A 342 3.61 38.04 20.70
C GLU A 342 2.26 37.39 20.43
N LEU A 343 1.49 37.13 21.49
CA LEU A 343 0.17 36.54 21.36
C LEU A 343 -0.81 37.48 20.63
N GLN A 344 -0.81 38.78 20.97
CA GLN A 344 -1.61 39.77 20.25
C GLN A 344 -1.28 39.78 18.77
N LYS A 345 0.01 39.81 18.41
CA LYS A 345 0.47 39.79 17.03
C LYS A 345 0.14 38.49 16.29
N LEU A 346 0.13 37.34 16.99
CA LEU A 346 -0.24 36.03 16.43
C LEU A 346 -1.74 35.91 16.16
N VAL A 347 -2.57 36.56 16.99
CA VAL A 347 -4.03 36.53 16.88
C VAL A 347 -4.54 37.60 15.90
N GLU A 348 -3.80 38.69 15.74
CA GLU A 348 -4.17 39.82 14.87
C GLU A 348 -4.21 39.36 13.40
N GLY A 349 -5.43 39.29 12.83
CA GLY A 349 -5.66 38.80 11.47
C GLY A 349 -5.71 37.27 11.33
N HIS A 350 -5.56 36.51 12.41
CA HIS A 350 -5.64 35.04 12.39
C HIS A 350 -7.08 34.57 12.58
N GLN A 351 -7.68 34.00 11.53
CA GLN A 351 -9.07 33.54 11.55
C GLN A 351 -9.23 32.04 11.87
N GLU A 352 -8.14 31.28 11.85
CA GLU A 352 -8.18 29.84 12.07
C GLU A 352 -8.18 29.49 13.57
N PRO A 353 -8.82 28.38 13.97
CA PRO A 353 -9.02 28.01 15.38
C PRO A 353 -7.78 27.39 16.06
N TYR A 354 -6.60 27.46 15.44
CA TYR A 354 -5.34 26.86 15.91
C TYR A 354 -4.19 27.86 15.84
N LEU A 355 -3.05 27.60 16.50
CA LEU A 355 -1.90 28.54 16.53
C LEU A 355 -0.58 27.80 16.24
N LEU A 356 -0.10 27.87 15.00
CA LEU A 356 1.11 27.16 14.60
C LEU A 356 2.38 27.91 15.03
N ARG A 357 3.18 27.31 15.94
CA ARG A 357 4.55 27.75 16.21
C ARG A 357 5.56 26.85 15.52
N TRP A 358 6.36 27.45 14.64
CA TRP A 358 7.52 26.82 14.04
C TRP A 358 8.79 27.16 14.83
N ASP A 359 9.41 26.16 15.47
CA ASP A 359 10.74 26.33 16.07
C ASP A 359 11.82 25.95 15.05
N ARG A 360 12.68 26.91 14.69
CA ARG A 360 13.78 26.68 13.73
C ARG A 360 14.80 25.64 14.22
N SER A 361 14.72 25.19 15.47
CA SER A 361 15.55 24.13 16.05
C SER A 361 15.08 22.68 15.77
N GLN A 362 14.28 22.46 14.70
CA GLN A 362 13.80 21.14 14.19
C GLN A 362 12.51 20.57 14.81
N THR A 363 11.70 21.37 15.50
CA THR A 363 10.54 20.86 16.28
C THR A 363 9.27 21.65 15.95
N ILE A 364 8.17 20.98 15.55
CA ILE A 364 6.85 21.60 15.45
C ILE A 364 6.06 21.35 16.73
N LYS A 365 5.61 22.40 17.42
CA LYS A 365 4.74 22.23 18.58
C LYS A 365 3.37 22.82 18.23
N ASP A 366 2.37 21.99 17.86
CA ASP A 366 0.99 22.48 17.86
C ASP A 366 -0.15 21.42 17.86
N VAL A 367 -1.23 21.69 18.62
CA VAL A 367 -2.71 21.49 18.37
C VAL A 367 -3.50 21.58 19.69
N GLN A 368 -3.88 22.75 20.17
CA GLN A 368 -4.88 22.81 21.25
C GLN A 368 -6.30 22.70 20.66
N ASN A 369 -6.96 21.54 20.83
CA ASN A 369 -8.40 21.41 20.58
C ASN A 369 -9.19 21.49 21.90
N LYS A 370 -10.42 22.03 21.85
CA LYS A 370 -11.37 22.01 22.99
C LYS A 370 -11.62 20.56 23.45
N PRO A 371 -11.84 20.32 24.75
CA PRO A 371 -11.85 18.98 25.31
C PRO A 371 -13.08 18.19 24.85
N THR A 372 -12.85 17.09 24.12
CA THR A 372 -13.76 15.95 24.01
C THR A 372 -12.94 14.68 24.18
N SER A 373 -13.37 13.81 25.08
CA SER A 373 -12.67 12.61 25.55
C SER A 373 -12.57 11.52 24.48
N GLY A 374 -11.38 10.92 24.29
CA GLY A 374 -11.20 9.70 23.50
C GLY A 374 -9.72 9.32 23.30
N SER A 375 -9.40 8.03 23.32
CA SER A 375 -8.05 7.44 23.40
C SER A 375 -7.40 7.17 22.02
N CYS A 376 -6.06 7.23 22.00
CA CYS A 376 -5.09 6.81 20.97
C CYS A 376 -5.30 7.28 19.52
N SER A 377 -4.40 8.16 19.07
CA SER A 377 -4.13 8.50 17.67
C SER A 377 -5.37 8.90 16.86
N GLU A 378 -6.09 9.91 17.34
CA GLU A 378 -7.01 10.65 16.46
C GLU A 378 -6.18 11.34 15.37
N VAL A 379 -6.33 10.87 14.13
CA VAL A 379 -5.96 11.61 12.93
C VAL A 379 -6.73 12.93 12.97
N VAL A 380 -6.10 13.98 13.50
CA VAL A 380 -6.65 15.33 13.47
C VAL A 380 -6.67 15.77 12.01
N SER A 381 -7.88 15.97 11.50
CA SER A 381 -8.17 16.50 10.18
C SER A 381 -7.49 17.86 10.00
N TRP A 382 -6.54 17.96 9.07
CA TRP A 382 -5.94 19.22 8.67
C TRP A 382 -6.82 19.88 7.61
N LYS A 383 -7.43 21.02 7.94
CA LYS A 383 -8.11 21.87 6.97
C LYS A 383 -7.14 22.98 6.54
N LEU A 384 -6.27 22.69 5.57
CA LEU A 384 -5.45 23.71 4.91
C LEU A 384 -6.32 24.45 3.88
N LEU A 385 -7.01 25.50 4.33
CA LEU A 385 -7.75 26.41 3.45
C LEU A 385 -6.80 27.49 2.94
N GLY A 386 -6.20 27.26 1.77
CA GLY A 386 -5.56 28.33 0.99
C GLY A 386 -6.59 28.96 0.05
N ARG A 387 -6.91 30.24 0.22
CA ARG A 387 -7.59 31.06 -0.80
C ARG A 387 -6.61 32.05 -1.40
N SER A 388 -6.41 32.02 -2.72
CA SER A 388 -6.34 33.22 -3.54
C SER A 388 -6.47 32.87 -5.03
N THR A 389 -7.26 33.68 -5.73
CA THR A 389 -7.69 33.60 -7.14
C THR A 389 -8.77 32.55 -7.43
N GLY A 390 -9.88 33.03 -7.98
CA GLY A 390 -11.11 32.28 -8.12
C GLY A 390 -11.00 31.15 -9.14
N GLU A 391 -10.75 29.94 -8.64
CA GLU A 391 -11.21 28.67 -9.19
C GLU A 391 -11.22 27.68 -8.01
N GLN A 392 -12.40 27.13 -7.70
CA GLN A 392 -12.60 26.26 -6.54
C GLN A 392 -12.00 24.88 -6.81
N HIS A 393 -10.93 24.52 -6.10
CA HIS A 393 -10.58 23.12 -5.85
C HIS A 393 -10.57 22.85 -4.34
N GLU A 394 -11.72 22.38 -3.85
CA GLU A 394 -11.95 21.91 -2.49
C GLU A 394 -11.37 20.49 -2.34
N MET A 395 -10.39 20.29 -1.45
CA MET A 395 -9.96 18.94 -1.08
C MET A 395 -10.86 18.43 0.05
N LYS A 396 -11.99 17.85 -0.33
CA LYS A 396 -12.96 17.24 0.59
C LYS A 396 -12.49 15.82 0.91
N LEU A 397 -11.80 15.63 2.03
CA LEU A 397 -11.57 14.29 2.61
C LEU A 397 -12.83 13.90 3.39
N GLU A 398 -13.76 13.24 2.70
CA GLU A 398 -14.92 12.61 3.33
C GLU A 398 -14.49 11.37 4.15
N ARG A 399 -14.96 11.31 5.40
CA ARG A 399 -15.04 10.06 6.17
C ARG A 399 -15.86 9.06 5.37
N LYS A 400 -15.22 8.01 4.84
CA LYS A 400 -15.91 6.76 4.58
C LYS A 400 -15.94 5.98 5.90
N GLY A 401 -17.12 5.91 6.50
CA GLY A 401 -17.40 5.07 7.65
C GLY A 401 -17.37 3.58 7.31
#